data_AF-A0A523PXJ7-F1
#
_entry.id   AF-A0A523PXJ7-F1
#
_cell.length_a   1.000
_cell.length_b   1.000
_cell.length_c   1.000
_cell.angle_alpha   90.00
_cell.angle_beta   90.00
_cell.angle_gamma   90.00
#
_symmetry.space_group_name_H-M   'P 1'
#
loop_
_entity.id
_entity.type
_entity.pdbx_description
1 polymer ?
#
loop_
_entity_poly.entity_id
_entity_poly.type
_entity_poly.pdbx_seq_one_letter_code
_entity_poly.pdbx_strand_id
1 'polypeptide(L)'
;MKSKPKKSQNTMMDRKDAFKTLRILGAISLFGFSTILSSCSKNYKTSSETRSDSNPMEIPTCNSTDDFDKMLCLINTLKAQMDENQLAKLQLPYSKSSATKWSNLPQKGLLLNKRVGLNLGSMNPTQISYAKALIKELSGSNYSNEGWNEIEQILSSDNYIHSLNNRDMYGSPNYYLSIFPMR
;
A
#
# COMPACT_ATOMS: atom_id res chain seq x y z
N MET A 1 -10.83 40.98 56.73
CA MET A 1 -11.68 41.77 55.80
C MET A 1 -11.70 41.08 54.45
N LYS A 2 -12.90 40.91 53.89
CA LYS A 2 -13.25 40.12 52.70
C LYS A 2 -12.72 40.77 51.42
N SER A 3 -12.06 40.02 50.52
CA SER A 3 -11.92 40.45 49.11
C SER A 3 -13.05 39.80 48.28
N LYS A 4 -13.80 40.64 47.59
CA LYS A 4 -14.90 40.26 46.67
C LYS A 4 -14.34 39.93 45.28
N PRO A 5 -15.02 39.07 44.51
CA PRO A 5 -14.63 38.71 43.14
C PRO A 5 -15.18 39.71 42.11
N LYS A 6 -14.48 39.90 40.98
CA LYS A 6 -15.01 40.57 39.79
C LYS A 6 -15.38 39.53 38.73
N LYS A 7 -16.65 39.57 38.31
CA LYS A 7 -17.23 38.92 37.14
C LYS A 7 -17.49 40.00 36.07
N SER A 8 -17.75 39.56 34.83
CA SER A 8 -18.37 40.29 33.71
C SER A 8 -17.41 41.15 32.86
N GLN A 9 -17.47 41.20 31.52
CA GLN A 9 -18.44 40.68 30.55
C GLN A 9 -17.86 40.78 29.12
N ASN A 10 -18.29 39.86 28.26
CA ASN A 10 -18.32 39.80 26.80
C ASN A 10 -17.94 41.06 25.97
N THR A 11 -17.26 40.84 24.84
CA THR A 11 -17.82 41.16 23.51
C THR A 11 -17.17 40.34 22.41
N MET A 12 -18.04 39.85 21.53
CA MET A 12 -17.83 39.11 20.31
C MET A 12 -17.67 40.13 19.17
N MET A 13 -16.67 39.98 18.29
CA MET A 13 -16.65 40.68 17.00
C MET A 13 -16.14 39.72 15.94
N ASP A 14 -17.05 39.42 15.00
CA ASP A 14 -16.96 38.45 13.94
C ASP A 14 -16.39 39.07 12.65
N ARG A 15 -15.78 38.18 11.86
CA ARG A 15 -15.64 38.14 10.40
C ARG A 15 -15.61 39.40 9.53
N LYS A 16 -14.62 39.33 8.64
CA LYS A 16 -14.60 39.75 7.23
C LYS A 16 -14.22 41.20 6.95
N ASP A 17 -13.44 41.31 5.86
CA ASP A 17 -13.21 42.51 5.05
C ASP A 17 -12.18 43.52 5.56
N ALA A 18 -10.93 43.32 5.14
CA ALA A 18 -10.09 44.44 4.67
C ALA A 18 -8.92 43.95 3.81
N PHE A 19 -9.20 43.26 2.70
CA PHE A 19 -8.31 43.34 1.53
C PHE A 19 -8.51 44.73 0.91
N LYS A 20 -7.59 45.67 1.18
CA LYS A 20 -7.46 46.90 0.39
C LYS A 20 -6.01 47.38 0.32
N THR A 21 -5.50 47.31 -0.91
CA THR A 21 -4.69 48.36 -1.56
C THR A 21 -3.20 48.48 -1.20
N LEU A 22 -2.42 47.74 -1.98
CA LEU A 22 -1.22 48.09 -2.75
C LEU A 22 -0.61 49.52 -2.66
N ARG A 23 0.73 49.50 -2.63
CA ARG A 23 1.77 50.52 -2.99
C ARG A 23 2.36 51.32 -1.84
N ILE A 24 3.66 51.09 -1.58
CA ILE A 24 4.74 52.09 -1.65
C ILE A 24 6.08 51.34 -1.81
N LEU A 25 6.86 51.74 -2.82
CA LEU A 25 8.26 51.37 -2.99
C LEU A 25 9.10 51.94 -1.85
N GLY A 26 10.09 51.18 -1.36
CA GLY A 26 11.12 51.72 -0.48
C GLY A 26 12.05 50.64 0.01
N ALA A 27 13.14 50.43 -0.72
CA ALA A 27 14.24 49.57 -0.32
C ALA A 27 14.81 50.00 1.05
N ILE A 28 15.02 49.06 1.97
CA ILE A 28 16.08 49.10 2.97
C ILE A 28 16.58 47.67 3.18
N SER A 29 17.91 47.59 3.20
CA SER A 29 18.78 46.44 3.19
C SER A 29 18.85 45.71 4.53
N LEU A 30 19.29 44.44 4.45
CA LEU A 30 19.89 43.59 5.48
C LEU A 30 19.01 43.17 6.66
N PHE A 31 18.65 41.88 6.71
CA PHE A 31 19.05 40.96 7.77
C PHE A 31 18.81 39.52 7.28
N GLY A 32 19.89 38.74 7.16
CA GLY A 32 19.83 37.34 6.79
C GLY A 32 19.10 36.54 7.87
N PHE A 33 17.89 36.08 7.55
CA PHE A 33 17.20 35.07 8.33
C PHE A 33 17.65 33.68 7.83
N SER A 34 18.65 33.12 8.50
CA SER A 34 18.92 31.69 8.44
C SER A 34 17.76 30.97 9.14
N THR A 35 16.86 30.37 8.37
CA THR A 35 15.83 29.48 8.92
C THR A 35 16.39 28.06 8.93
N ILE A 36 16.79 27.63 10.12
CA ILE A 36 17.16 26.24 10.40
C ILE A 36 15.86 25.42 10.34
N LEU A 37 15.65 24.69 9.24
CA LEU A 37 14.70 23.59 9.20
C LEU A 37 15.27 22.44 10.05
N SER A 38 14.90 22.41 11.32
CA SER A 38 15.12 21.25 12.18
C SER A 38 14.23 20.11 11.70
N SER A 39 14.80 19.27 10.82
CA SER A 39 14.24 17.98 10.46
C SER A 39 14.39 17.04 11.67
N CYS A 40 13.32 16.93 12.46
CA CYS A 40 13.22 15.87 13.45
C CYS A 40 13.05 14.53 12.73
N SER A 41 14.18 13.88 12.46
CA SER A 41 14.26 12.46 12.12
C SER A 41 13.66 11.66 13.28
N LYS A 42 12.41 11.21 13.13
CA LYS A 42 11.89 10.14 13.96
C LYS A 42 12.64 8.88 13.58
N ASN A 43 13.65 8.53 14.37
CA ASN A 43 14.20 7.19 14.41
C ASN A 43 13.10 6.24 14.89
N TYR A 44 12.28 5.73 13.96
CA TYR A 44 11.57 4.50 14.21
C TYR A 44 12.61 3.39 14.22
N LYS A 45 12.73 2.70 15.36
CA LYS A 45 13.24 1.34 15.37
C LYS A 45 12.29 0.51 14.51
N THR A 46 12.58 0.43 13.21
CA THR A 46 11.96 -0.54 12.31
C THR A 46 12.59 -1.89 12.62
N SER A 47 12.08 -2.53 13.67
CA SER A 47 12.35 -3.94 13.97
C SER A 47 11.08 -4.73 13.72
N SER A 48 10.67 -4.74 12.46
CA SER A 48 10.01 -5.85 11.79
C SER A 48 10.03 -5.49 10.31
N GLU A 49 10.93 -6.08 9.53
CA GLU A 49 10.75 -6.09 8.08
C GLU A 49 9.42 -6.81 7.81
N THR A 50 8.36 -6.04 7.58
CA THR A 50 7.11 -6.58 7.05
C THR A 50 7.46 -7.12 5.66
N ARG A 51 7.54 -8.46 5.55
CA ARG A 51 7.87 -9.20 4.31
C ARG A 51 7.03 -8.77 3.10
N SER A 52 5.93 -8.11 3.38
CA SER A 52 4.92 -7.57 2.48
C SER A 52 5.25 -6.23 1.81
N ASP A 53 6.28 -5.50 2.25
CA ASP A 53 6.63 -4.18 1.71
C ASP A 53 7.64 -4.25 0.54
N SER A 54 7.93 -5.45 0.04
CA SER A 54 8.82 -5.62 -1.10
C SER A 54 8.24 -4.96 -2.37
N ASN A 55 9.04 -4.17 -3.07
CA ASN A 55 8.68 -3.63 -4.37
C ASN A 55 8.60 -4.76 -5.43
N PRO A 56 7.85 -4.57 -6.53
CA PRO A 56 7.91 -5.47 -7.68
C PRO A 56 9.37 -5.67 -8.14
N MET A 57 9.73 -6.92 -8.41
CA MET A 57 11.03 -7.24 -9.00
C MET A 57 11.07 -6.78 -10.46
N GLU A 58 12.15 -6.10 -10.87
CA GLU A 58 12.47 -5.89 -12.28
C GLU A 58 13.14 -7.17 -12.81
N ILE A 59 12.59 -7.77 -13.87
CA ILE A 59 13.07 -9.04 -14.44
C ILE A 59 13.49 -8.79 -15.90
N PRO A 60 14.74 -8.37 -16.17
CA PRO A 60 15.17 -7.92 -17.50
C PRO A 60 15.07 -9.00 -18.58
N THR A 61 15.08 -10.27 -18.19
CA THR A 61 14.91 -11.41 -19.11
C THR A 61 13.47 -11.57 -19.61
N CYS A 62 12.49 -10.94 -18.94
CA CYS A 62 11.09 -10.92 -19.36
C CYS A 62 10.75 -9.56 -20.01
N ASN A 63 11.36 -9.29 -21.16
CA ASN A 63 11.29 -8.00 -21.86
C ASN A 63 10.61 -8.08 -23.24
N SER A 64 9.83 -9.15 -23.49
CA SER A 64 9.07 -9.28 -24.75
C SER A 64 8.13 -8.09 -24.93
N THR A 65 7.99 -7.63 -26.18
CA THR A 65 6.96 -6.66 -26.58
C THR A 65 5.59 -7.32 -26.77
N ASP A 66 5.54 -8.66 -26.81
CA ASP A 66 4.30 -9.41 -26.76
C ASP A 66 3.89 -9.63 -25.29
N ASP A 67 2.73 -9.09 -24.92
CA ASP A 67 2.23 -9.11 -23.54
C ASP A 67 2.03 -10.55 -23.01
N PHE A 68 1.63 -11.48 -23.88
CA PHE A 68 1.42 -12.87 -23.49
C PHE A 68 2.75 -13.57 -23.20
N ASP A 69 3.75 -13.42 -24.06
CA ASP A 69 5.08 -13.99 -23.85
C ASP A 69 5.75 -13.40 -22.60
N LYS A 70 5.60 -12.10 -22.37
CA LYS A 70 6.11 -11.43 -21.18
C LYS A 70 5.42 -11.95 -19.92
N MET A 71 4.09 -12.06 -19.92
CA MET A 71 3.33 -12.65 -18.82
C MET A 71 3.75 -14.09 -18.54
N LEU A 72 3.90 -14.92 -19.58
CA LEU A 72 4.32 -16.32 -19.43
C LEU A 72 5.73 -16.42 -18.84
N CYS A 73 6.65 -15.54 -19.25
CA CYS A 73 7.98 -15.43 -18.66
C CYS A 73 7.91 -15.08 -17.15
N LEU A 74 7.10 -14.09 -16.78
CA LEU A 74 6.91 -13.70 -15.37
C LEU A 74 6.29 -14.83 -14.53
N ILE A 75 5.32 -15.56 -15.08
CA ILE A 75 4.73 -16.74 -14.43
C ILE A 75 5.81 -17.80 -14.18
N ASN A 76 6.62 -18.12 -15.19
CA ASN A 76 7.65 -19.16 -15.07
C ASN A 76 8.75 -18.77 -14.08
N THR A 77 9.17 -17.50 -14.09
CA THR A 77 10.17 -16.99 -13.13
C THR A 77 9.63 -16.97 -11.70
N LEU A 78 8.37 -16.58 -11.49
CA LEU A 78 7.70 -16.70 -10.19
C LEU A 78 7.63 -18.14 -9.71
N LYS A 79 7.21 -19.08 -10.58
CA LYS A 79 7.14 -20.51 -10.24
C LYS A 79 8.49 -21.08 -9.84
N ALA A 80 9.57 -20.64 -10.48
CA ALA A 80 10.93 -21.06 -10.15
C ALA A 80 11.39 -20.61 -8.74
N GLN A 81 10.72 -19.61 -8.13
CA GLN A 81 10.99 -19.19 -6.76
C GLN A 81 10.25 -20.02 -5.71
N MET A 82 9.35 -20.92 -6.11
CA MET A 82 8.46 -21.65 -5.19
C MET A 82 9.01 -23.04 -4.90
N ASP A 83 8.87 -23.49 -3.65
CA ASP A 83 8.99 -24.91 -3.33
C ASP A 83 7.78 -25.71 -3.84
N GLU A 84 7.85 -27.04 -3.81
CA GLU A 84 6.80 -27.93 -4.30
C GLU A 84 5.44 -27.70 -3.61
N ASN A 85 5.44 -27.41 -2.31
CA ASN A 85 4.20 -27.18 -1.54
C ASN A 85 3.58 -25.82 -1.90
N GLN A 86 4.40 -24.81 -2.09
CA GLN A 86 3.98 -23.49 -2.55
C GLN A 86 3.46 -23.57 -3.98
N LEU A 87 4.15 -24.29 -4.86
CA LEU A 87 3.76 -24.47 -6.26
C LEU A 87 2.41 -25.19 -6.37
N ALA A 88 2.17 -26.23 -5.57
CA ALA A 88 0.89 -26.93 -5.53
C ALA A 88 -0.28 -26.06 -5.06
N LYS A 89 -0.02 -25.01 -4.26
CA LYS A 89 -1.02 -24.01 -3.86
C LYS A 89 -1.17 -22.88 -4.88
N LEU A 90 -0.08 -22.50 -5.54
CA LEU A 90 -0.07 -21.43 -6.54
C LEU A 90 -0.73 -21.88 -7.83
N GLN A 91 -0.43 -23.09 -8.33
CA GLN A 91 -0.95 -23.60 -9.59
C GLN A 91 -2.09 -24.59 -9.32
N LEU A 92 -3.33 -24.13 -9.50
CA LEU A 92 -4.53 -24.91 -9.21
C LEU A 92 -5.32 -25.21 -10.50
N PRO A 93 -5.97 -26.37 -10.62
CA PRO A 93 -6.89 -26.60 -11.73
C PRO A 93 -8.10 -25.66 -11.61
N TYR A 94 -8.52 -25.08 -12.74
CA TYR A 94 -9.74 -24.28 -12.79
C TYR A 94 -10.98 -25.16 -12.57
N SER A 95 -11.82 -24.78 -11.62
CA SER A 95 -13.13 -25.41 -11.40
C SER A 95 -14.11 -24.40 -10.82
N LYS A 96 -15.41 -24.62 -11.03
CA LYS A 96 -16.47 -23.81 -10.40
C LYS A 96 -16.34 -23.79 -8.88
N SER A 97 -16.05 -24.95 -8.27
CA SER A 97 -15.89 -25.06 -6.81
C SER A 97 -14.72 -24.22 -6.26
N SER A 98 -13.62 -24.13 -7.01
CA SER A 98 -12.48 -23.26 -6.66
C SER A 98 -12.83 -21.79 -6.87
N ALA A 99 -13.45 -21.45 -8.01
CA ALA A 99 -13.79 -20.07 -8.35
C ALA A 99 -14.78 -19.45 -7.36
N THR A 100 -15.78 -20.19 -6.89
CA THR A 100 -16.78 -19.69 -5.91
C THR A 100 -16.21 -19.40 -4.53
N LYS A 101 -14.96 -19.78 -4.24
CA LYS A 101 -14.28 -19.47 -2.97
C LYS A 101 -13.57 -18.11 -3.00
N TRP A 102 -13.44 -17.48 -4.17
CA TRP A 102 -12.85 -16.16 -4.29
C TRP A 102 -13.88 -15.08 -3.93
N SER A 103 -13.51 -14.22 -2.98
CA SER A 103 -14.33 -13.15 -2.43
C SER A 103 -13.43 -11.97 -2.06
N ASN A 104 -13.99 -10.77 -2.07
CA ASN A 104 -13.35 -9.55 -1.56
C ASN A 104 -13.47 -9.39 -0.03
N LEU A 105 -14.17 -10.28 0.67
CA LEU A 105 -14.26 -10.24 2.13
C LEU A 105 -12.93 -10.65 2.79
N PRO A 106 -12.58 -10.15 3.98
CA PRO A 106 -11.37 -10.58 4.68
C PRO A 106 -11.35 -12.09 4.93
N GLN A 107 -10.20 -12.75 4.69
CA GLN A 107 -10.07 -14.22 4.81
C GLN A 107 -10.49 -14.73 6.19
N LYS A 108 -10.15 -13.99 7.26
CA LYS A 108 -10.54 -14.34 8.64
C LYS A 108 -12.05 -14.19 8.90
N GLY A 109 -12.77 -13.41 8.09
CA GLY A 109 -14.23 -13.28 8.14
C GLY A 109 -14.97 -14.38 7.37
N LEU A 110 -14.27 -15.15 6.52
CA LEU A 110 -14.84 -16.30 5.82
C LEU A 110 -14.89 -17.51 6.75
N LEU A 111 -16.01 -17.66 7.47
CA LEU A 111 -16.26 -18.79 8.39
C LEU A 111 -16.36 -20.13 7.63
N LEU A 112 -16.95 -20.09 6.44
CA LEU A 112 -17.05 -21.18 5.48
C LEU A 112 -16.50 -20.68 4.14
N ASN A 113 -15.89 -21.56 3.34
CA ASN A 113 -15.38 -21.23 1.99
C ASN A 113 -14.19 -20.26 1.95
N LYS A 114 -13.14 -20.55 2.74
CA LYS A 114 -11.85 -19.86 2.63
C LYS A 114 -11.31 -19.83 1.20
N ARG A 115 -10.69 -18.71 0.80
CA ARG A 115 -10.01 -18.59 -0.50
C ARG A 115 -9.01 -19.71 -0.70
N VAL A 116 -8.97 -20.24 -1.91
CA VAL A 116 -7.93 -21.16 -2.38
C VAL A 116 -6.76 -20.36 -2.94
N GLY A 117 -5.56 -20.93 -2.88
CA GLY A 117 -4.36 -20.33 -3.44
C GLY A 117 -3.20 -20.26 -2.47
N LEU A 118 -2.09 -19.72 -2.95
CA LEU A 118 -0.92 -19.45 -2.13
C LEU A 118 -1.10 -18.11 -1.42
N ASN A 119 -0.99 -18.14 -0.09
CA ASN A 119 -1.11 -16.97 0.76
C ASN A 119 0.19 -16.15 0.73
N LEU A 120 0.09 -14.83 0.54
CA LEU A 120 1.28 -13.96 0.51
C LEU A 120 2.05 -13.98 1.84
N GLY A 121 1.37 -14.13 2.98
CA GLY A 121 2.01 -14.27 4.29
C GLY A 121 2.87 -15.52 4.46
N SER A 122 2.70 -16.53 3.60
CA SER A 122 3.53 -17.74 3.58
C SER A 122 4.73 -17.65 2.62
N MET A 123 4.86 -16.54 1.90
CA MET A 123 5.98 -16.29 0.99
C MET A 123 7.10 -15.52 1.70
N ASN A 124 8.34 -15.71 1.23
CA ASN A 124 9.45 -14.84 1.61
C ASN A 124 9.46 -13.53 0.78
N PRO A 125 10.25 -12.50 1.17
CA PRO A 125 10.28 -11.22 0.47
C PRO A 125 10.61 -11.32 -1.03
N THR A 126 11.53 -12.21 -1.43
CA THR A 126 11.86 -12.44 -2.84
C THR A 126 10.68 -13.02 -3.60
N GLN A 127 10.00 -14.03 -3.04
CA GLN A 127 8.79 -14.59 -3.67
C GLN A 127 7.70 -13.53 -3.82
N ILE A 128 7.55 -12.64 -2.84
CA ILE A 128 6.57 -11.53 -2.88
C ILE A 128 6.94 -10.52 -3.97
N SER A 129 8.21 -10.15 -4.15
CA SER A 129 8.60 -9.21 -5.21
C SER A 129 8.38 -9.78 -6.62
N TYR A 130 8.65 -11.07 -6.83
CA TYR A 130 8.29 -11.76 -8.08
C TYR A 130 6.77 -11.83 -8.29
N ALA A 131 6.00 -12.10 -7.24
CA ALA A 131 4.54 -12.14 -7.33
C ALA A 131 3.97 -10.76 -7.69
N LYS A 132 4.51 -9.69 -7.09
CA LYS A 132 4.15 -8.31 -7.39
C LYS A 132 4.57 -7.87 -8.79
N ALA A 133 5.69 -8.38 -9.33
CA ALA A 133 6.08 -8.15 -10.72
C ALA A 133 5.03 -8.69 -11.70
N LEU A 134 4.56 -9.92 -11.48
CA LEU A 134 3.47 -10.52 -12.27
C LEU A 134 2.17 -9.73 -12.12
N ILE A 135 1.79 -9.33 -10.90
CA ILE A 135 0.56 -8.55 -10.66
C ILE A 135 0.64 -7.20 -11.37
N LYS A 136 1.77 -6.49 -11.26
CA LYS A 136 2.01 -5.21 -11.93
C LYS A 136 1.83 -5.31 -13.44
N GLU A 137 2.37 -6.37 -14.05
CA GLU A 137 2.19 -6.63 -15.47
C GLU A 137 0.71 -6.84 -15.82
N LEU A 138 0.01 -7.71 -15.07
CA LEU A 138 -1.39 -8.07 -15.33
C LEU A 138 -2.36 -6.89 -15.11
N SER A 139 -2.10 -6.06 -14.11
CA SER A 139 -2.95 -4.90 -13.80
C SER A 139 -2.64 -3.68 -14.66
N GLY A 140 -1.51 -3.70 -15.36
CA GLY A 140 -0.94 -2.53 -16.03
C GLY A 140 -0.39 -1.48 -15.06
N SER A 141 0.51 -0.65 -15.57
CA SER A 141 1.17 0.43 -14.80
C SER A 141 1.12 1.79 -15.50
N ASN A 142 0.43 1.91 -16.64
CA ASN A 142 0.45 3.10 -17.49
C ASN A 142 -0.59 4.15 -17.09
N TYR A 143 -1.41 3.87 -16.07
CA TYR A 143 -2.51 4.72 -15.63
C TYR A 143 -2.26 5.20 -14.20
N SER A 144 -2.35 6.52 -14.00
CA SER A 144 -2.23 7.11 -12.66
C SER A 144 -3.43 6.69 -11.81
N ASN A 145 -3.17 6.28 -10.56
CA ASN A 145 -4.17 5.83 -9.58
C ASN A 145 -5.01 4.61 -9.99
N GLU A 146 -4.58 3.87 -11.01
CA GLU A 146 -5.28 2.68 -11.52
C GLU A 146 -4.29 1.52 -11.66
N GLY A 147 -4.82 0.29 -11.80
CA GLY A 147 -4.00 -0.90 -12.03
C GLY A 147 -3.04 -1.16 -10.86
N TRP A 148 -1.74 -1.23 -11.15
CA TRP A 148 -0.72 -1.46 -10.12
C TRP A 148 -0.75 -0.41 -9.02
N ASN A 149 -0.94 0.86 -9.38
CA ASN A 149 -0.93 1.97 -8.42
C ASN A 149 -2.08 1.83 -7.40
N GLU A 150 -3.26 1.41 -7.84
CA GLU A 150 -4.40 1.16 -6.95
C GLU A 150 -4.14 -0.05 -6.05
N ILE A 151 -3.64 -1.16 -6.62
CA ILE A 151 -3.34 -2.38 -5.87
C ILE A 151 -2.30 -2.09 -4.77
N GLU A 152 -1.24 -1.34 -5.08
CA GLU A 152 -0.23 -0.95 -4.11
C GLU A 152 -0.81 -0.09 -2.99
N GLN A 153 -1.68 0.88 -3.31
CA GLN A 153 -2.37 1.70 -2.31
C GLN A 153 -3.28 0.86 -1.41
N ILE A 154 -3.99 -0.14 -1.96
CA ILE A 154 -4.82 -1.07 -1.19
C ILE A 154 -3.96 -1.89 -0.23
N LEU A 155 -2.87 -2.50 -0.72
CA LEU A 155 -1.97 -3.31 0.11
C LEU A 155 -1.34 -2.48 1.24
N SER A 156 -0.90 -1.26 0.91
CA SER A 156 -0.30 -0.32 1.88
C SER A 156 -1.32 0.14 2.93
N SER A 157 -2.53 0.48 2.50
CA SER A 157 -3.63 0.87 3.41
C SER A 157 -3.99 -0.27 4.36
N ASP A 158 -4.02 -1.50 3.86
CA ASP A 158 -4.36 -2.67 4.66
C ASP A 158 -3.25 -2.99 5.69
N ASN A 159 -1.99 -2.82 5.31
CA ASN A 159 -0.85 -2.89 6.25
C ASN A 159 -0.92 -1.78 7.31
N TYR A 160 -1.30 -0.57 6.93
CA TYR A 160 -1.49 0.54 7.86
C TYR A 160 -2.61 0.23 8.87
N ILE A 161 -3.77 -0.24 8.42
CA ILE A 161 -4.87 -0.63 9.32
C ILE A 161 -4.44 -1.74 10.27
N HIS A 162 -3.68 -2.73 9.78
CA HIS A 162 -3.10 -3.78 10.61
C HIS A 162 -2.22 -3.18 11.72
N SER A 163 -1.34 -2.23 11.40
CA SER A 163 -0.45 -1.56 12.36
C SER A 163 -1.18 -0.79 13.46
N LEU A 164 -2.37 -0.24 13.17
CA LEU A 164 -3.11 0.58 14.13
C LEU A 164 -3.77 -0.22 15.24
N ASN A 165 -4.22 -1.44 14.95
CA ASN A 165 -5.08 -2.19 15.86
C ASN A 165 -4.58 -3.62 16.15
N ASN A 166 -3.40 -3.99 15.64
CA ASN A 166 -2.87 -5.36 15.66
C ASN A 166 -3.93 -6.40 15.27
N ARG A 167 -4.76 -6.03 14.29
CA ARG A 167 -5.86 -6.88 13.82
C ARG A 167 -5.31 -7.75 12.70
N ASP A 168 -5.02 -9.01 13.02
CA ASP A 168 -4.59 -10.01 12.04
C ASP A 168 -5.56 -10.24 10.87
N MET A 169 -6.77 -9.67 10.93
CA MET A 169 -7.74 -9.73 9.84
C MET A 169 -7.36 -8.85 8.65
N TYR A 170 -6.51 -7.84 8.88
CA TYR A 170 -6.00 -6.89 7.90
C TYR A 170 -4.52 -7.13 7.65
N GLY A 171 -4.03 -6.60 6.55
CA GLY A 171 -2.65 -6.65 6.12
C GLY A 171 -2.48 -7.52 4.88
N SER A 172 -1.55 -7.10 4.02
CA SER A 172 -1.16 -7.80 2.80
C SER A 172 -0.78 -9.29 2.96
N PRO A 173 -0.33 -9.80 4.12
CA PRO A 173 -0.24 -11.25 4.34
C PRO A 173 -1.56 -12.02 4.14
N ASN A 174 -2.73 -11.37 4.18
CA ASN A 174 -4.04 -12.00 4.01
C ASN A 174 -4.52 -12.13 2.55
N TYR A 175 -3.70 -11.70 1.58
CA TYR A 175 -3.99 -11.83 0.16
C TYR A 175 -3.51 -13.18 -0.37
N TYR A 176 -4.14 -13.63 -1.45
CA TYR A 176 -3.93 -14.95 -2.04
C TYR A 176 -3.69 -14.78 -3.54
N LEU A 177 -2.86 -15.66 -4.09
CA LEU A 177 -2.57 -15.74 -5.52
C LEU A 177 -2.86 -17.17 -6.01
N SER A 178 -3.42 -17.29 -7.21
CA SER A 178 -3.56 -18.56 -7.91
C SER A 178 -3.40 -18.37 -9.41
N ILE A 179 -2.78 -19.34 -10.04
CA ILE A 179 -2.58 -19.45 -11.48
C ILE A 179 -3.39 -20.66 -11.93
N PHE A 180 -4.32 -20.42 -12.84
CA PHE A 180 -5.15 -21.46 -13.44
C PHE A 180 -4.62 -21.76 -14.84
N PRO A 181 -3.91 -22.88 -15.06
CA PRO A 181 -3.46 -23.24 -16.39
C PRO A 181 -4.68 -23.50 -17.29
N MET A 182 -4.68 -22.88 -18.46
CA MET A 182 -5.63 -23.25 -19.51
C MET A 182 -5.28 -24.66 -19.99
N ARG A 183 -6.32 -25.46 -20.24
CA ARG A 183 -6.19 -26.81 -20.81
C ARG A 183 -5.90 -26.74 -22.30
#